data_AF-A0A239Q004-F1
#
_entry.id   AF-A0A239Q004-F1
#
_cell.length_a   1.000
_cell.length_b   1.000
_cell.length_c   1.000
_cell.angle_alpha   90.00
_cell.angle_beta   90.00
_cell.angle_gamma   90.00
#
_symmetry.space_group_name_H-M   'P 1'
#
loop_
_entity.id
_entity.type
_entity.pdbx_description
1 polymer ?
#
loop_
_entity_poly.entity_id
_entity_poly.type
_entity_poly.pdbx_seq_one_letter_code
_entity_poly.pdbx_strand_id
1 'polypeptide(L)'
;MRDNVAELDNHEWANASRVPVAQILDSRAAFPSQQLSFDILLESDEPWHGLELCAQLTRKGLLVRNIVYRDPGRILLQFQDDRSIAPQELADLFDSSSQVCVSRWTTVLGGTA
;
A
#
# COMPACT_ATOMS: atom_id res chain seq x y z
N MET A 1 14.87 21.56 -36.33
CA MET A 1 14.05 21.78 -35.13
C MET A 1 14.33 20.59 -34.23
N ARG A 2 15.00 20.81 -33.10
CA ARG A 2 15.37 19.77 -32.15
C ARG A 2 14.17 19.58 -31.22
N ASP A 3 13.51 18.43 -31.32
CA ASP A 3 12.65 17.92 -30.25
C ASP A 3 13.32 16.66 -29.72
N ASN A 4 14.30 16.91 -28.84
CA ASN A 4 14.79 15.94 -27.87
C ASN A 4 13.65 15.71 -26.88
N VAL A 5 12.81 14.73 -27.13
CA VAL A 5 12.07 14.09 -26.04
C VAL A 5 12.80 12.78 -25.78
N ALA A 6 13.81 12.89 -24.90
CA ALA A 6 14.24 11.74 -24.12
C ALA A 6 13.05 11.37 -23.23
N GLU A 7 12.13 10.55 -23.75
CA GLU A 7 11.16 9.87 -22.90
C GLU A 7 11.98 8.98 -21.96
N LEU A 8 11.98 9.41 -20.70
CA LEU A 8 12.61 8.78 -19.56
C LEU A 8 11.97 7.40 -19.34
N ASP A 9 12.31 6.45 -20.19
CA ASP A 9 11.86 5.06 -20.11
C ASP A 9 12.78 4.26 -19.18
N ASN A 10 12.95 4.82 -17.99
CA ASN A 10 13.54 4.19 -16.83
C ASN A 10 12.69 4.65 -15.65
N HIS A 11 11.51 4.06 -15.50
CA HIS A 11 10.82 4.07 -14.22
C HIS A 11 11.73 3.35 -13.22
N GLU A 12 12.66 4.11 -12.63
CA GLU A 12 13.44 3.69 -11.48
C GLU A 12 12.45 3.48 -10.31
N TRP A 13 11.83 2.30 -10.25
CA TRP A 13 11.28 1.74 -9.02
C TRP A 13 12.37 1.43 -7.98
N ALA A 14 13.59 1.98 -8.18
CA ALA A 14 14.78 1.77 -7.37
C ALA A 14 14.61 2.22 -5.91
N ASN A 15 13.56 2.96 -5.59
CA ASN A 15 13.15 3.30 -4.23
C ASN A 15 11.71 2.84 -3.95
N ALA A 16 11.39 1.58 -4.23
CA ALA A 16 10.12 1.00 -3.82
C ALA A 16 9.95 1.20 -2.30
N SER A 17 9.06 2.10 -1.88
CA SER A 17 8.77 2.26 -0.46
C SER A 17 8.20 0.94 0.01
N ARG A 18 8.78 0.40 1.08
CA ARG A 18 8.32 -0.87 1.66
C ARG A 18 7.24 -0.59 2.69
N VAL A 19 6.50 -1.64 3.04
CA VAL A 19 5.62 -1.62 4.21
C VAL A 19 6.45 -1.25 5.45
N PRO A 20 6.12 -0.19 6.20
CA PRO A 20 6.94 0.30 7.29
C PRO A 20 6.69 -0.50 8.57
N VAL A 21 7.19 -1.74 8.61
CA VAL A 21 6.98 -2.72 9.70
C VAL A 21 7.24 -2.13 11.10
N ALA A 22 8.35 -1.42 11.28
CA ALA A 22 8.70 -0.79 12.56
C ALA A 22 7.64 0.24 12.99
N GLN A 23 7.18 1.09 12.07
CA GLN A 23 6.16 2.10 12.37
C GLN A 23 4.81 1.48 12.72
N ILE A 24 4.45 0.36 12.09
CA ILE A 24 3.22 -0.39 12.42
C ILE A 24 3.32 -0.93 13.86
N LEU A 25 4.44 -1.54 14.22
CA LEU A 25 4.67 -2.08 15.56
C LEU A 25 4.64 -0.96 16.61
N ASP A 26 5.35 0.14 16.35
CA ASP A 26 5.39 1.31 17.24
C ASP A 26 3.99 1.92 17.43
N SER A 27 3.21 2.02 16.35
CA SER A 27 1.83 2.55 16.41
C SER A 27 0.90 1.64 17.23
N ARG A 28 1.00 0.31 17.04
CA ARG A 28 0.23 -0.67 17.84
C ARG A 28 0.60 -0.62 19.32
N ALA A 29 1.87 -0.42 19.64
CA ALA A 29 2.37 -0.31 21.01
C ALA A 29 1.96 1.02 21.68
N ALA A 30 2.02 2.14 20.94
CA ALA A 30 1.65 3.45 21.45
C ALA A 30 0.14 3.61 21.65
N PHE A 31 -0.68 2.94 20.83
CA PHE A 31 -2.15 3.05 20.85
C PHE A 31 -2.83 1.68 20.98
N PRO A 32 -2.61 0.95 22.09
CA PRO A 32 -3.01 -0.46 22.22
C PRO A 32 -4.53 -0.66 22.23
N SER A 33 -5.31 0.34 22.66
CA SER A 33 -6.78 0.31 22.73
C SER A 33 -7.48 0.98 21.56
N GLN A 34 -6.75 1.61 20.64
CA GLN A 34 -7.34 2.30 19.49
C GLN A 34 -7.44 1.37 18.29
N GLN A 35 -8.52 1.55 17.53
CA GLN A 35 -8.64 0.97 16.19
C GLN A 35 -7.74 1.76 15.23
N LEU A 36 -6.74 1.10 14.68
CA LEU A 36 -5.89 1.64 13.64
C LEU A 36 -6.45 1.28 12.26
N SER A 37 -6.19 2.13 11.29
CA SER A 37 -6.35 1.84 9.86
C SER A 37 -5.11 2.33 9.13
N PHE A 38 -4.91 1.88 7.91
CA PHE A 38 -3.81 2.34 7.08
C PHE A 38 -4.33 2.79 5.71
N ASP A 39 -3.94 3.99 5.33
CA ASP A 39 -4.13 4.52 3.98
C ASP A 39 -2.82 4.32 3.20
N ILE A 40 -2.92 3.63 2.08
CA ILE A 40 -1.79 3.30 1.22
C ILE A 40 -2.04 3.81 -0.18
N LEU A 41 -1.09 4.54 -0.74
CA LEU A 41 -1.07 4.82 -2.17
C LEU A 41 -0.21 3.77 -2.87
N LEU A 42 -0.84 3.01 -3.76
CA LEU A 42 -0.21 2.04 -4.64
C LEU A 42 0.03 2.67 -6.00
N GLU A 43 1.18 2.39 -6.59
CA GLU A 43 1.54 2.73 -7.96
C GLU A 43 1.91 1.46 -8.73
N SER A 44 1.46 1.37 -9.98
CA SER A 44 1.69 0.24 -10.88
C SER A 44 1.55 0.70 -12.32
N ASP A 45 2.25 0.07 -13.26
CA ASP A 45 2.13 0.42 -14.69
C ASP A 45 0.70 0.14 -15.21
N GLU A 46 0.13 -0.98 -14.76
CA GLU A 46 -1.21 -1.41 -15.12
C GLU A 46 -2.12 -1.43 -13.88
N PRO A 47 -3.27 -0.74 -13.90
CA PRO A 47 -4.17 -0.64 -12.74
C PRO A 47 -4.61 -2.00 -12.18
N TRP A 48 -4.67 -3.05 -13.00
CA TRP A 48 -5.11 -4.37 -12.57
C TRP A 48 -4.12 -5.04 -11.60
N HIS A 49 -2.82 -4.74 -11.67
CA HIS A 49 -1.83 -5.27 -10.73
C HIS A 49 -2.13 -4.80 -9.30
N GLY A 50 -2.42 -3.51 -9.12
CA GLY A 50 -2.81 -2.97 -7.81
C GLY A 50 -4.12 -3.59 -7.28
N LEU A 51 -5.08 -3.89 -8.17
CA LEU A 51 -6.31 -4.58 -7.78
C LEU A 51 -6.09 -6.04 -7.40
N GLU A 52 -5.19 -6.74 -8.08
CA GLU A 52 -4.84 -8.10 -7.73
C GLU A 52 -4.23 -8.16 -6.32
N LEU A 53 -3.34 -7.23 -5.99
CA LEU A 53 -2.81 -7.08 -4.63
C LEU A 53 -3.94 -6.82 -3.62
N CYS A 54 -4.86 -5.87 -3.89
CA CYS A 54 -6.02 -5.63 -3.03
C CYS A 54 -6.87 -6.89 -2.81
N ALA A 55 -7.07 -7.71 -3.85
CA ALA A 55 -7.80 -8.96 -3.76
C ALA A 55 -7.03 -10.00 -2.92
N GLN A 56 -5.70 -10.08 -3.06
CA GLN A 56 -4.85 -10.95 -2.24
C GLN A 56 -4.90 -10.57 -0.76
N LEU A 57 -4.82 -9.27 -0.44
CA LEU A 57 -4.95 -8.76 0.93
C LEU A 57 -6.31 -9.15 1.54
N THR A 58 -7.39 -9.01 0.77
CA THR A 58 -8.74 -9.40 1.20
C THR A 58 -8.83 -10.91 1.47
N ARG A 59 -8.24 -11.75 0.60
CA ARG A 59 -8.20 -13.23 0.80
C ARG A 59 -7.38 -13.62 2.04
N LYS A 60 -6.41 -12.81 2.42
CA LYS A 60 -5.63 -12.96 3.66
C LYS A 60 -6.37 -12.52 4.91
N GLY A 61 -7.62 -12.07 4.76
CA GLY A 61 -8.47 -11.66 5.88
C GLY A 61 -8.33 -10.19 6.25
N LEU A 62 -7.53 -9.40 5.53
CA LEU A 62 -7.46 -7.97 5.79
C LEU A 62 -8.78 -7.31 5.39
N LEU A 63 -9.31 -6.52 6.32
CA LEU A 63 -10.55 -5.80 6.09
C LEU A 63 -10.29 -4.54 5.26
N VAL A 64 -10.29 -4.71 3.94
CA VAL A 64 -10.25 -3.60 2.99
C VAL A 64 -11.54 -2.79 3.08
N ARG A 65 -11.42 -1.52 3.47
CA ARG A 65 -12.55 -0.60 3.69
C ARG A 65 -12.86 0.25 2.47
N ASN A 66 -11.83 0.65 1.73
CA ASN A 66 -11.99 1.53 0.60
C ASN A 66 -10.92 1.29 -0.46
N ILE A 67 -11.32 1.38 -1.73
CA ILE A 67 -10.44 1.32 -2.89
C ILE A 67 -10.85 2.47 -3.82
N VAL A 68 -9.96 3.44 -4.02
CA VAL A 68 -10.22 4.62 -4.84
C VAL A 68 -9.16 4.74 -5.94
N TYR A 69 -9.61 4.76 -7.18
CA TYR A 69 -8.76 5.09 -8.32
C TYR A 69 -8.55 6.60 -8.39
N ARG A 70 -7.30 7.03 -8.57
CA ARG A 70 -6.97 8.46 -8.67
C ARG A 70 -6.60 8.83 -10.10
N ASP A 71 -5.48 8.30 -10.55
CA ASP A 71 -4.90 8.50 -11.87
C ASP A 71 -4.61 7.12 -12.49
N PRO A 72 -4.30 7.01 -13.80
CA PRO A 72 -3.84 5.75 -14.38
C PRO A 72 -2.69 5.17 -13.55
N GLY A 73 -2.83 3.90 -13.15
CA GLY A 73 -1.82 3.19 -12.37
C GLY A 73 -1.78 3.51 -10.87
N ARG A 74 -2.63 4.40 -10.34
CA ARG A 74 -2.65 4.77 -8.91
C ARG A 74 -3.92 4.35 -8.19
N ILE A 75 -3.75 3.59 -7.10
CA ILE A 75 -4.85 3.14 -6.25
C ILE A 75 -4.60 3.60 -4.81
N LEU A 76 -5.55 4.34 -4.25
CA LEU A 76 -5.60 4.58 -2.81
C LEU A 76 -6.39 3.44 -2.16
N LEU A 77 -5.71 2.64 -1.35
CA LEU A 77 -6.25 1.55 -0.58
C LEU A 77 -6.34 1.96 0.89
N GLN A 78 -7.48 1.70 1.52
CA GLN A 78 -7.62 1.75 2.96
C GLN A 78 -7.99 0.38 3.51
N PHE A 79 -7.29 -0.08 4.53
CA PHE A 79 -7.69 -1.26 5.29
C PHE A 79 -7.60 -1.02 6.80
N GLN A 80 -8.42 -1.75 7.53
CA GLN A 80 -8.48 -1.68 8.99
C GLN A 80 -7.48 -2.67 9.59
N ASP A 81 -6.76 -2.23 10.63
CA ASP A 81 -5.85 -3.08 11.39
C ASP A 81 -6.59 -3.87 12.46
N ASP A 82 -6.99 -5.10 12.15
CA ASP A 82 -7.58 -6.01 13.14
C ASP A 82 -6.53 -6.81 13.94
N ARG A 83 -5.24 -6.56 13.66
CA ARG A 83 -4.08 -7.26 14.25
C ARG A 83 -4.03 -8.77 13.99
N SER A 84 -4.86 -9.29 13.08
CA SER A 84 -4.87 -10.71 12.72
C SER A 84 -3.62 -11.11 11.92
N ILE A 85 -3.10 -10.19 11.11
CA ILE A 85 -1.87 -10.37 10.33
C ILE A 85 -0.65 -9.77 11.04
N ALA A 86 0.44 -10.53 11.05
CA ALA A 86 1.73 -10.05 11.52
C ALA A 86 2.27 -8.98 10.55
N PRO A 87 2.84 -7.86 11.03
CA PRO A 87 3.34 -6.80 10.13
C PRO A 87 4.41 -7.28 9.14
N GLN A 88 5.20 -8.28 9.51
CA GLN A 88 6.17 -8.89 8.59
C GLN A 88 5.49 -9.67 7.47
N GLU A 89 4.46 -10.48 7.77
CA GLU A 89 3.70 -11.19 6.74
C GLU A 89 3.01 -10.19 5.79
N LEU A 90 2.56 -9.06 6.32
CA LEU A 90 2.06 -7.97 5.49
C LEU A 90 3.14 -7.43 4.56
N ALA A 91 4.34 -7.15 5.05
CA ALA A 91 5.45 -6.72 4.20
C ALA A 91 5.78 -7.75 3.12
N ASP A 92 5.83 -9.04 3.46
CA ASP A 92 6.13 -10.11 2.52
C ASP A 92 5.07 -10.21 1.40
N LEU A 93 3.79 -9.95 1.70
CA LEU A 93 2.72 -9.90 0.70
C LEU A 93 2.95 -8.78 -0.32
N PHE A 94 3.28 -7.58 0.16
CA PHE A 94 3.59 -6.45 -0.73
C PHE A 94 4.87 -6.72 -1.54
N ASP A 95 5.93 -7.23 -0.90
CA ASP A 95 7.19 -7.57 -1.56
C ASP A 95 7.04 -8.68 -2.61
N SER A 96 6.05 -9.58 -2.46
CA SER A 96 5.74 -10.61 -3.46
C SER A 96 5.13 -10.06 -4.76
N SER A 97 4.63 -8.82 -4.74
CA SER A 97 3.99 -8.17 -5.87
C SER A 97 4.94 -7.17 -6.54
N SER A 98 5.91 -7.70 -7.31
CA SER A 98 6.94 -6.89 -8.02
C SER A 98 6.40 -5.83 -8.99
N GLN A 99 5.12 -5.92 -9.36
CA GLN A 99 4.44 -5.01 -10.30
C GLN A 99 3.74 -3.83 -9.60
N VAL A 100 3.78 -3.80 -8.26
CA VAL A 100 3.13 -2.77 -7.44
C VAL A 100 4.14 -2.19 -6.47
N CYS A 101 4.21 -0.87 -6.43
CA CYS A 101 5.02 -0.12 -5.48
C CYS A 101 4.10 0.57 -4.48
N VAL A 102 4.43 0.53 -3.19
CA VAL A 102 3.85 1.46 -2.23
C VAL A 102 4.57 2.79 -2.40
N SER A 103 3.86 3.86 -2.74
CA SER A 103 4.45 5.21 -2.83
C SER A 103 4.16 6.06 -1.59
N ARG A 104 3.13 5.68 -0.81
CA ARG A 104 2.81 6.33 0.46
C ARG A 104 2.17 5.35 1.42
N TRP A 105 2.54 5.46 2.69
CA TRP A 105 1.92 4.78 3.81
C TRP A 105 1.55 5.79 4.90
N THR A 106 0.30 5.76 5.35
CA THR A 106 -0.19 6.61 6.45
C THR A 106 -0.92 5.75 7.47
N THR A 107 -0.48 5.78 8.72
CA THR A 107 -1.25 5.23 9.85
C THR A 107 -2.34 6.22 10.25
N VAL A 108 -3.58 5.76 10.27
CA VAL A 108 -4.75 6.54 10.65
C VAL A 108 -5.25 6.09 12.02
N LEU A 109 -5.40 7.05 12.94
CA LEU A 109 -5.94 6.83 14.28
C LEU A 109 -7.44 7.12 14.30
N GLY A 110 -8.24 6.21 14.87
CA GLY A 110 -9.66 6.45 15.10
C GLY A 110 -10.55 6.28 13.87
N GLY A 111 -10.28 5.26 13.05
CA GLY A 111 -11.09 4.95 11.88
C GLY A 111 -12.57 4.79 12.23
N THR A 112 -13.44 5.58 11.60
CA THR A 112 -14.90 5.49 11.78
C THR A 112 -15.37 4.10 11.33
N ALA A 113 -16.06 3.40 12.24
CA ALA A 113 -16.71 2.11 12.01
C ALA A 113 -17.78 2.17 10.93
#